data_AF-F5W0W0-F1
#
_entry.id   AF-F5W0W0-F1
#
_cell.length_a   1.000
_cell.length_b   1.000
_cell.length_c   1.000
_cell.angle_alpha   90.00
_cell.angle_beta   90.00
_cell.angle_gamma   90.00
#
_symmetry.space_group_name_H-M   'P 1'
#
loop_
_entity.id
_entity.type
_entity.pdbx_description
1 polymer ?
#
loop_
_entity_poly.entity_id
_entity_poly.type
_entity_poly.pdbx_seq_one_letter_code
_entity_poly.pdbx_strand_id
1 'polypeptide(L)'
;MTKKWDDAENQDGLRPKTIKVQLYADGQKLGKEVELSEGNKWSYTFSDLDEKKDGKTIQYTVKETKVPEGYTQTVEATNPGQVVISNTHTPSKTRVQVIKKWDDANNQDGIRPASITVRLYKDGAPTDQTLELSEANQWYGTFENLDVNAAGKALLKTLM
;
A
#
# COMPACT_ATOMS: atom_id res chain seq x y z
N MET A 1 17.44 -15.89 -2.51
CA MET A 1 16.47 -14.96 -3.10
C MET A 1 15.61 -14.34 -2.01
N THR A 2 15.10 -13.13 -2.24
CA THR A 2 14.20 -12.43 -1.32
C THR A 2 13.00 -11.88 -2.06
N LYS A 3 11.88 -11.74 -1.34
CA LYS A 3 10.67 -11.09 -1.83
C LYS A 3 10.48 -9.76 -1.09
N LYS A 4 10.27 -8.71 -1.86
CA LYS A 4 9.97 -7.35 -1.37
C LYS A 4 8.51 -7.02 -1.67
N TRP A 5 7.86 -6.32 -0.74
CA TRP A 5 6.53 -5.76 -0.92
C TRP A 5 6.63 -4.24 -0.93
N ASP A 6 5.99 -3.61 -1.91
CA ASP A 6 5.88 -2.16 -2.04
C ASP A 6 4.41 -1.79 -2.13
N ASP A 7 3.75 -1.79 -0.95
CA ASP A 7 2.30 -1.74 -0.79
C ASP A 7 1.88 -0.90 0.44
N ALA A 8 2.73 0.06 0.81
CA ALA A 8 2.57 0.95 1.98
C ALA A 8 2.24 0.17 3.26
N GLU A 9 3.11 -0.78 3.63
CA GLU A 9 2.91 -1.65 4.82
C GLU A 9 1.57 -2.40 4.79
N ASN A 10 1.18 -2.88 3.61
CA ASN A 10 -0.08 -3.56 3.36
C ASN A 10 -1.31 -2.73 3.76
N GLN A 11 -1.30 -1.43 3.42
CA GLN A 11 -2.35 -0.47 3.79
C GLN A 11 -3.77 -0.97 3.48
N ASP A 12 -3.96 -1.54 2.29
CA ASP A 12 -5.26 -1.99 1.79
C ASP A 12 -5.58 -3.45 2.19
N GLY A 13 -4.69 -4.11 2.93
CA GLY A 13 -4.90 -5.49 3.39
C GLY A 13 -4.88 -6.56 2.29
N LEU A 14 -4.46 -6.21 1.07
CA LEU A 14 -4.46 -7.10 -0.09
C LEU A 14 -3.29 -8.09 -0.14
N ARG A 15 -2.22 -7.87 0.66
CA ARG A 15 -1.05 -8.75 0.67
C ARG A 15 -1.47 -10.17 1.11
N PRO A 16 -1.22 -11.20 0.29
CA PRO A 16 -1.57 -12.57 0.66
C PRO A 16 -0.65 -13.06 1.79
N LYS A 17 -1.12 -14.06 2.53
CA LYS A 17 -0.33 -14.71 3.59
C LYS A 17 0.89 -15.45 3.04
N THR A 18 0.76 -16.02 1.85
CA THR A 18 1.80 -16.79 1.18
C THR A 18 1.80 -16.54 -0.32
N ILE A 19 2.95 -16.77 -0.95
CA ILE A 19 3.10 -16.84 -2.41
C ILE A 19 3.92 -18.08 -2.76
N LYS A 20 3.89 -18.46 -4.04
CA LYS A 20 4.71 -19.56 -4.54
C LYS A 20 5.70 -19.08 -5.60
N VAL A 21 6.93 -19.56 -5.51
CA VAL A 21 8.00 -19.27 -6.46
C VAL A 21 8.56 -20.58 -7.03
N GLN A 22 8.94 -20.56 -8.30
CA GLN A 22 9.51 -21.69 -9.02
C GLN A 22 10.90 -21.31 -9.53
N LEU A 23 11.88 -22.19 -9.28
CA LEU A 23 13.20 -22.13 -9.90
C LEU A 23 13.13 -22.71 -11.31
N TYR A 24 13.89 -22.11 -12.22
CA TYR A 24 14.07 -22.56 -13.58
C TYR A 24 15.56 -22.68 -13.91
N ALA A 25 15.93 -23.74 -14.62
CA ALA A 25 17.25 -23.97 -15.22
C ALA A 25 17.10 -23.96 -16.74
N ASP A 26 17.78 -23.05 -17.43
CA ASP A 26 17.69 -22.87 -18.89
C ASP A 26 16.25 -22.76 -19.39
N GLY A 27 15.40 -22.06 -18.62
CA GLY A 27 13.98 -21.85 -18.92
C GLY A 27 13.06 -23.04 -18.59
N GLN A 28 13.59 -24.17 -18.12
CA GLN A 28 12.80 -25.33 -17.69
C GLN A 28 12.61 -25.34 -16.18
N LYS A 29 11.42 -25.74 -15.70
CA LYS A 29 11.14 -25.84 -14.26
C LYS A 29 12.09 -26.84 -13.60
N LEU A 30 12.72 -26.43 -12.51
CA LEU A 30 13.60 -27.26 -11.70
C LEU A 30 13.05 -27.37 -10.27
N GLY A 31 12.81 -28.61 -9.83
CA GLY A 31 12.32 -28.89 -8.48
C GLY A 31 10.87 -28.47 -8.25
N LYS A 32 10.46 -28.51 -6.97
CA LYS A 32 9.10 -28.12 -6.53
C LYS A 32 9.02 -26.60 -6.35
N GLU A 33 7.80 -26.08 -6.41
CA GLU A 33 7.53 -24.72 -5.97
C GLU A 33 7.87 -24.55 -4.49
N VAL A 34 8.41 -23.38 -4.16
CA VAL A 34 8.72 -22.96 -2.80
C VAL A 34 7.68 -21.96 -2.34
N GLU A 35 7.16 -22.15 -1.13
CA GLU A 35 6.26 -21.20 -0.51
C GLU A 35 7.05 -20.14 0.28
N LEU A 36 6.75 -18.86 0.04
CA LEU A 36 7.26 -17.74 0.82
C LEU A 36 6.14 -17.15 1.68
N SER A 37 6.48 -16.77 2.90
CA SER A 37 5.56 -16.20 3.87
C SER A 37 6.32 -15.34 4.89
N GLU A 38 5.59 -14.68 5.78
CA GLU A 38 6.21 -13.97 6.92
C GLU A 38 7.06 -14.92 7.79
N GLY A 39 6.64 -16.19 7.92
CA GLY A 39 7.33 -17.18 8.75
C GLY A 39 8.76 -17.49 8.28
N ASN A 40 9.04 -17.36 6.98
CA ASN A 40 10.41 -17.48 6.42
C ASN A 40 11.01 -16.12 6.00
N LYS A 41 10.45 -15.03 6.54
CA LYS A 41 10.86 -13.66 6.26
C LYS A 41 10.91 -13.37 4.76
N TRP A 42 9.97 -13.94 4.01
CA TRP A 42 9.86 -13.78 2.57
C TRP A 42 11.17 -14.10 1.82
N SER A 43 11.90 -15.11 2.29
CA SER A 43 13.23 -15.46 1.77
C SER A 43 13.41 -16.97 1.61
N TYR A 44 14.21 -17.35 0.62
CA TYR A 44 14.60 -18.73 0.40
C TYR A 44 15.94 -18.84 -0.33
N THR A 45 16.68 -19.90 -0.04
CA THR A 45 17.95 -20.21 -0.72
C THR A 45 17.82 -21.57 -1.40
N PHE A 46 18.00 -21.58 -2.72
CA PHE A 46 18.17 -22.82 -3.47
C PHE A 46 19.64 -23.26 -3.32
N SER A 47 19.85 -24.45 -2.78
CA SER A 47 21.17 -25.08 -2.62
C SER A 47 21.37 -26.20 -3.64
N ASP A 48 22.59 -26.72 -3.72
CA ASP A 48 22.93 -27.94 -4.45
C ASP A 48 22.55 -27.87 -5.94
N LEU A 49 22.81 -26.71 -6.55
CA LEU A 49 22.56 -26.44 -7.96
C LEU A 49 23.83 -26.70 -8.78
N ASP A 50 23.68 -27.45 -9.87
CA ASP A 50 24.77 -27.69 -10.82
C ASP A 50 25.19 -26.38 -11.49
N GLU A 51 26.49 -26.10 -11.55
CA GLU A 51 26.97 -24.93 -12.31
C GLU A 51 26.84 -25.16 -13.82
N LYS A 52 27.00 -26.40 -14.26
CA LYS A 52 27.07 -26.77 -15.68
C LYS A 52 26.28 -28.04 -15.97
N LYS A 53 25.69 -28.07 -17.16
CA LYS A 53 25.09 -29.25 -17.79
C LYS A 53 25.72 -29.45 -19.16
N ASP A 54 26.26 -30.65 -19.41
CA ASP A 54 26.94 -31.00 -20.66
C ASP A 54 28.05 -30.00 -21.05
N GLY A 55 28.80 -29.53 -20.05
CA GLY A 55 29.89 -28.56 -20.21
C GLY A 55 29.46 -27.10 -20.41
N LYS A 56 28.15 -26.80 -20.47
CA LYS A 56 27.61 -25.43 -20.60
C LYS A 56 27.09 -24.91 -19.26
N THR A 57 27.35 -23.64 -18.95
CA THR A 57 26.83 -22.98 -17.74
C THR A 57 25.31 -22.90 -17.78
N ILE A 58 24.67 -23.26 -16.68
CA ILE A 58 23.21 -23.25 -16.52
C ILE A 58 22.75 -21.83 -16.19
N GLN A 59 21.71 -21.35 -16.89
CA GLN A 59 21.07 -20.08 -16.60
C GLN A 59 19.91 -20.28 -15.62
N TYR A 60 20.10 -19.86 -14.37
CA TYR A 60 19.07 -19.92 -13.35
C TYR A 60 18.20 -18.67 -13.33
N THR A 61 16.88 -18.86 -13.27
CA THR A 61 15.92 -17.78 -13.02
C THR A 61 14.87 -18.22 -12.01
N VAL A 62 14.27 -17.27 -11.30
CA VAL A 62 13.17 -17.51 -10.36
C VAL A 62 11.96 -16.72 -10.83
N LYS A 63 10.77 -17.32 -10.77
CA LYS A 63 9.50 -16.65 -11.06
C LYS A 63 8.51 -16.91 -9.95
N GLU A 64 7.74 -15.90 -9.56
CA GLU A 64 6.50 -16.13 -8.81
C GLU A 64 5.50 -16.79 -9.75
N THR A 65 4.86 -17.88 -9.34
CA THR A 65 4.00 -18.65 -10.23
C THR A 65 2.59 -18.08 -10.34
N LYS A 66 2.20 -17.23 -9.38
CA LYS A 66 0.96 -16.46 -9.40
C LYS A 66 1.19 -15.11 -8.75
N VAL A 67 1.19 -14.04 -9.55
CA VAL A 67 1.17 -12.68 -9.04
C VAL A 67 -0.18 -12.45 -8.34
N PRO A 68 -0.22 -11.92 -7.11
CA PRO A 68 -1.46 -11.60 -6.43
C PRO A 68 -2.27 -10.55 -7.20
N GLU A 69 -3.59 -10.61 -7.09
CA GLU A 69 -4.49 -9.64 -7.71
C GLU A 69 -4.23 -8.23 -7.16
N GLY A 70 -4.22 -7.22 -8.03
CA GLY A 70 -3.95 -5.83 -7.66
C GLY A 70 -2.45 -5.48 -7.54
N TYR A 71 -1.55 -6.43 -7.82
CA TYR A 71 -0.10 -6.21 -7.78
C TYR A 71 0.55 -6.28 -9.17
N THR A 72 1.61 -5.49 -9.35
CA THR A 72 2.55 -5.59 -10.47
C THR A 72 3.86 -6.18 -9.97
N GLN A 73 4.41 -7.16 -10.68
CA GLN A 73 5.68 -7.79 -10.32
C GLN A 73 6.87 -7.20 -11.09
N THR A 74 8.01 -7.08 -10.42
CA THR A 74 9.34 -6.95 -11.03
C THR A 74 10.31 -7.99 -10.46
N VAL A 75 11.31 -8.36 -11.26
CA VAL A 75 12.38 -9.29 -10.85
C VAL A 75 13.72 -8.63 -11.15
N GLU A 76 14.56 -8.54 -10.12
CA GLU A 76 15.91 -8.00 -10.20
C GLU A 76 16.90 -9.11 -9.82
N ALA A 77 17.87 -9.36 -10.70
CA ALA A 77 18.97 -10.28 -10.42
C ALA A 77 20.28 -9.49 -10.48
N THR A 78 20.91 -9.25 -9.33
CA THR A 78 22.21 -8.56 -9.26
C THR A 78 23.35 -9.49 -9.62
N ASN A 79 23.20 -10.79 -9.32
CA ASN A 79 24.06 -11.89 -9.74
C ASN A 79 23.29 -13.23 -9.59
N PRO A 80 23.82 -14.38 -10.07
CA PRO A 80 23.11 -15.66 -10.00
C PRO A 80 22.70 -16.09 -8.59
N GLY A 81 23.41 -15.62 -7.55
CA GLY A 81 23.13 -15.94 -6.15
C GLY A 81 22.12 -15.00 -5.47
N GLN A 82 21.81 -13.85 -6.08
CA GLN A 82 20.98 -12.83 -5.47
C GLN A 82 19.89 -12.34 -6.44
N VAL A 83 18.69 -12.86 -6.20
CA VAL A 83 17.46 -12.49 -6.90
C VAL A 83 16.51 -11.85 -5.90
N VAL A 84 15.94 -10.70 -6.29
CA VAL A 84 14.87 -10.00 -5.58
C VAL A 84 13.64 -9.99 -6.46
N ILE A 85 12.52 -10.51 -5.94
CA ILE A 85 11.20 -10.37 -6.57
C ILE A 85 10.46 -9.27 -5.81
N SER A 86 9.94 -8.26 -6.50
CA SER A 86 9.15 -7.19 -5.90
C SER A 86 7.71 -7.26 -6.42
N ASN A 87 6.73 -7.12 -5.53
CA ASN A 87 5.35 -6.87 -5.94
C ASN A 87 4.95 -5.50 -5.41
N THR A 88 4.47 -4.66 -6.31
CA THR A 88 4.07 -3.29 -6.03
C THR A 88 2.56 -3.14 -6.16
N HIS A 89 1.95 -2.46 -5.20
CA HIS A 89 0.55 -2.09 -5.19
C HIS A 89 0.42 -0.62 -4.80
N THR A 90 -0.28 0.17 -5.61
CA THR A 90 -0.60 1.56 -5.28
C THR A 90 -1.85 1.57 -4.40
N PRO A 91 -1.76 1.98 -3.12
CA PRO A 91 -2.90 1.96 -2.22
C PRO A 91 -4.01 2.90 -2.65
N SER A 92 -5.23 2.53 -2.30
CA SER A 92 -6.43 3.32 -2.55
C SER A 92 -6.42 4.63 -1.75
N LYS A 93 -7.02 5.67 -2.32
CA LYS A 93 -7.24 6.96 -1.66
C LYS A 93 -8.72 7.15 -1.35
N THR A 94 -9.01 7.93 -0.32
CA THR A 94 -10.37 8.32 0.06
C THR A 94 -10.49 9.83 0.21
N ARG A 95 -11.72 10.29 0.50
CA ARG A 95 -12.04 11.68 0.79
C ARG A 95 -13.00 11.82 1.96
N VAL A 96 -12.94 12.96 2.64
CA VAL A 96 -13.84 13.34 3.73
C VAL A 96 -14.51 14.65 3.38
N GLN A 97 -15.84 14.63 3.27
CA GLN A 97 -16.66 15.83 3.08
C GLN A 97 -17.02 16.44 4.43
N VAL A 98 -16.91 17.76 4.54
CA VAL A 98 -17.21 18.53 5.74
C VAL A 98 -18.26 19.57 5.40
N ILE A 99 -19.35 19.61 6.18
CA ILE A 99 -20.39 20.63 6.10
C ILE A 99 -20.54 21.25 7.49
N LYS A 100 -20.40 22.57 7.60
CA LYS A 100 -20.80 23.30 8.81
C LYS A 100 -22.23 23.78 8.66
N LYS A 101 -23.09 23.34 9.57
CA LYS A 101 -24.45 23.88 9.74
C LYS A 101 -24.46 24.81 10.94
N TRP A 102 -25.13 25.96 10.78
CA TRP A 102 -25.34 26.93 11.83
C TRP A 102 -26.78 26.82 12.33
N ASP A 103 -26.96 26.75 13.64
CA ASP A 103 -28.25 26.83 14.33
C ASP A 103 -28.27 28.12 15.15
N ASP A 104 -28.52 29.24 14.45
CA ASP A 104 -28.33 30.60 14.96
C ASP A 104 -29.42 31.57 14.44
N ALA A 105 -30.60 31.04 14.11
CA ALA A 105 -31.74 31.81 13.57
C ALA A 105 -31.37 32.72 12.38
N ASN A 106 -30.58 32.18 11.43
CA ASN A 106 -30.05 32.91 10.29
C ASN A 106 -29.17 34.11 10.71
N ASN A 107 -28.27 33.86 11.66
CA ASN A 107 -27.35 34.85 12.24
C ASN A 107 -28.08 36.07 12.83
N GLN A 108 -29.17 35.86 13.58
CA GLN A 108 -30.01 36.94 14.15
C GLN A 108 -29.19 37.95 14.98
N ASP A 109 -28.25 37.45 15.78
CA ASP A 109 -27.41 38.27 16.66
C ASP A 109 -26.18 38.86 15.96
N GLY A 110 -25.92 38.49 14.70
CA GLY A 110 -24.78 38.98 13.92
C GLY A 110 -23.41 38.48 14.38
N ILE A 111 -23.35 37.48 15.27
CA ILE A 111 -22.09 36.97 15.86
C ILE A 111 -21.45 35.83 15.09
N ARG A 112 -22.07 35.32 14.02
CA ARG A 112 -21.48 34.27 13.17
C ARG A 112 -20.14 34.76 12.62
N PRO A 113 -19.03 34.03 12.81
CA PRO A 113 -17.74 34.43 12.28
C PRO A 113 -17.76 34.38 10.74
N ALA A 114 -16.88 35.17 10.11
CA ALA A 114 -16.75 35.18 8.65
C ALA A 114 -16.23 33.85 8.09
N SER A 115 -15.37 33.16 8.85
CA SER A 115 -14.89 31.81 8.52
C SER A 115 -14.54 31.01 9.77
N ILE A 116 -14.39 29.70 9.61
CA ILE A 116 -13.82 28.78 10.60
C ILE A 116 -12.75 27.91 9.94
N THR A 117 -11.79 27.45 10.72
CA THR A 117 -10.80 26.47 10.27
C THR A 117 -11.09 25.11 10.89
N VAL A 118 -11.30 24.10 10.04
CA VAL A 118 -11.47 22.71 10.45
C VAL A 118 -10.16 21.96 10.23
N ARG A 119 -9.73 21.15 11.19
CA ARG A 119 -8.54 20.29 11.09
C ARG A 119 -8.93 18.82 11.00
N LEU A 120 -8.27 18.06 10.13
CA LEU A 120 -8.43 16.62 10.05
C LEU A 120 -7.61 15.92 11.15
N TYR A 121 -8.20 14.90 11.79
CA TYR A 121 -7.53 14.04 12.76
C TYR A 121 -7.46 12.61 12.21
N LYS A 122 -6.34 11.92 12.51
CA LYS A 122 -6.11 10.51 12.18
C LYS A 122 -5.76 9.77 13.46
N ASP A 123 -6.53 8.74 13.78
CA ASP A 123 -6.36 7.90 14.98
C ASP A 123 -6.23 8.71 16.29
N GLY A 124 -7.02 9.79 16.40
CA GLY A 124 -7.03 10.68 17.56
C GLY A 124 -5.92 11.75 17.59
N ALA A 125 -4.97 11.72 16.66
CA ALA A 125 -3.93 12.75 16.53
C ALA A 125 -4.27 13.77 15.42
N PRO A 126 -3.94 15.07 15.60
CA PRO A 126 -4.13 16.07 14.55
C PRO A 126 -3.20 15.82 13.36
N THR A 127 -3.68 16.11 12.15
CA THR A 127 -2.87 16.19 10.93
C THR A 127 -2.58 17.64 10.57
N ASP A 128 -1.69 17.86 9.60
CA ASP A 128 -1.42 19.20 9.05
C ASP A 128 -2.50 19.68 8.06
N GLN A 129 -3.45 18.82 7.70
CA GLN A 129 -4.51 19.17 6.76
C GLN A 129 -5.60 19.98 7.46
N THR A 130 -5.91 21.14 6.89
CA THR A 130 -6.98 22.03 7.34
C THR A 130 -7.85 22.49 6.18
N LEU A 131 -9.10 22.87 6.48
CA LEU A 131 -10.05 23.49 5.57
C LEU A 131 -10.59 24.76 6.20
N GLU A 132 -10.58 25.86 5.45
CA GLU A 132 -11.33 27.04 5.83
C GLU A 132 -12.76 26.94 5.26
N LEU A 133 -13.76 27.08 6.11
CA LEU A 133 -15.18 27.12 5.73
C LEU A 133 -15.72 28.52 5.94
N SER A 134 -16.44 29.04 4.96
CA SER A 134 -16.99 30.39 4.97
C SER A 134 -18.24 30.46 4.09
N GLU A 135 -18.90 31.62 4.06
CA GLU A 135 -20.04 31.83 3.16
C GLU A 135 -19.65 31.62 1.68
N ALA A 136 -18.41 31.95 1.30
CA ALA A 136 -17.92 31.85 -0.08
C ALA A 136 -17.90 30.40 -0.62
N ASN A 137 -17.68 29.41 0.25
CA ASN A 137 -17.78 27.99 -0.10
C ASN A 137 -19.04 27.31 0.45
N GLN A 138 -20.05 28.12 0.80
CA GLN A 138 -21.32 27.65 1.35
C GLN A 138 -21.12 26.75 2.57
N TRP A 139 -20.10 27.05 3.38
CA TRP A 139 -19.72 26.31 4.57
C TRP A 139 -19.44 24.82 4.30
N TYR A 140 -18.96 24.50 3.09
CA TYR A 140 -18.65 23.16 2.62
C TYR A 140 -17.19 23.04 2.18
N GLY A 141 -16.58 21.91 2.48
CA GLY A 141 -15.22 21.58 2.04
C GLY A 141 -15.00 20.07 1.94
N THR A 142 -13.90 19.67 1.32
CA THR A 142 -13.54 18.25 1.20
C THR A 142 -12.04 18.09 1.37
N PHE A 143 -11.65 17.18 2.26
CA PHE A 143 -10.29 16.66 2.31
C PHE A 143 -10.20 15.53 1.28
N GLU A 144 -9.35 15.70 0.27
CA GLU A 144 -9.16 14.75 -0.84
C GLU A 144 -7.85 13.97 -0.66
N ASN A 145 -7.68 12.89 -1.43
CA ASN A 145 -6.44 12.10 -1.52
C ASN A 145 -5.92 11.56 -0.18
N LEU A 146 -6.83 11.19 0.72
CA LEU A 146 -6.48 10.68 2.03
C LEU A 146 -6.07 9.20 1.95
N ASP A 147 -4.98 8.85 2.62
CA ASP A 147 -4.63 7.45 2.85
C ASP A 147 -5.68 6.80 3.76
N VAL A 148 -6.16 5.61 3.36
CA VAL A 148 -7.01 4.78 4.21
C VAL A 148 -6.13 3.96 5.15
N ASN A 149 -6.63 3.59 6.33
CA ASN A 149 -6.09 2.43 7.04
C ASN A 149 -6.81 1.16 6.53
N ALA A 150 -6.35 -0.03 6.93
CA ALA A 150 -6.96 -1.31 6.53
C ALA A 150 -8.47 -1.45 6.86
N ALA A 151 -9.02 -0.55 7.70
CA ALA A 151 -10.44 -0.51 8.08
C ALA A 151 -11.26 0.58 7.36
N GLY A 152 -10.63 1.39 6.49
CA GLY A 152 -11.31 2.44 5.70
C GLY A 152 -11.96 3.55 6.53
N LYS A 153 -11.64 3.69 7.82
CA LYS A 153 -12.35 4.62 8.73
C LYS A 153 -11.54 5.89 9.00
N ALA A 154 -12.13 7.03 8.63
CA ALA A 154 -11.74 8.34 9.17
C ALA A 154 -12.37 8.54 10.56
N LEU A 155 -11.55 8.76 11.59
CA LEU A 155 -12.01 9.14 12.93
C LEU A 155 -11.92 10.65 13.07
N LEU A 156 -13.04 11.34 12.82
CA LEU A 156 -13.12 12.80 12.88
C LEU A 156 -13.67 13.27 14.24
N LYS A 157 -12.93 14.16 14.88
CA LYS A 157 -13.43 15.00 15.96
C LYS A 157 -13.21 16.46 15.56
N THR A 158 -14.29 17.17 15.24
CA THR A 158 -14.25 18.61 14.99
C THR A 158 -14.17 19.32 16.34
N LEU A 159 -13.12 20.12 16.57
CA LEU A 159 -13.16 21.17 17.59
C LEU A 159 -13.71 22.43 16.90
N MET A 160 -14.84 22.93 17.41
CA MET A 160 -15.46 24.20 17.04
C MET A 160 -14.96 25.31 17.97
#